data_AF-A0A6N4XCD5-F1
#
_entry.id   AF-A0A6N4XCD5-F1
#
_cell.length_a   1.000
_cell.length_b   1.000
_cell.length_c   1.000
_cell.angle_alpha   90.00
_cell.angle_beta   90.00
_cell.angle_gamma   90.00
#
_symmetry.space_group_name_H-M   'P 1'
#
loop_
_entity.id
_entity.type
_entity.pdbx_description
1 polymer ?
#
loop_
_entity_poly.entity_id
_entity_poly.type
_entity_poly.pdbx_seq_one_letter_code
_entity_poly.pdbx_strand_id
1 'polypeptide(L)' 'MAIKNKFPFYKQLDSRDCGPTCLRMIAKFYGKTFSREFLREKASITTTGVTMAGIAEAAEAIEMRGFRDTSLNGKLS' A
#
# COMPACT_ATOMS: atom_id res chain seq x y z
N MET A 1 1.62 14.75 8.27
CA MET A 1 1.61 13.80 7.13
C MET A 1 1.77 14.63 5.86
N ALA A 2 2.90 14.52 5.15
CA ALA A 2 3.15 15.35 3.97
C ALA A 2 2.64 14.65 2.71
N ILE A 3 1.50 15.11 2.20
CA ILE A 3 0.93 14.64 0.94
C ILE A 3 1.78 15.25 -0.19
N LYS A 4 2.35 14.43 -1.07
CA LYS A 4 3.15 14.97 -2.20
C LYS A 4 2.22 15.54 -3.27
N ASN A 5 2.53 16.74 -3.77
CA ASN A 5 1.77 17.38 -4.87
C ASN A 5 1.80 16.60 -6.21
N LYS A 6 2.69 15.61 -6.35
CA LYS A 6 2.74 14.72 -7.51
C LYS A 6 2.55 13.27 -7.06
N PHE A 7 1.63 12.57 -7.71
CA PHE A 7 1.43 11.15 -7.47
C PHE A 7 2.69 10.38 -7.91
N PRO A 8 3.33 9.61 -7.01
CA PRO A 8 4.54 8.89 -7.35
C PRO A 8 4.20 7.76 -8.32
N PHE A 9 5.01 7.62 -9.36
CA PHE A 9 4.89 6.55 -10.34
C PHE A 9 5.98 5.51 -10.11
N TYR A 10 5.57 4.24 -9.98
CA TYR A 10 6.48 3.10 -9.95
C TYR A 10 6.18 2.19 -11.14
N LYS A 11 7.21 1.86 -11.91
CA LYS A 11 7.09 0.88 -12.99
C LYS A 11 7.04 -0.52 -12.37
N GLN A 12 6.04 -1.31 -12.77
CA GLN A 12 5.98 -2.74 -12.42
C GLN A 12 7.17 -3.45 -13.07
N LEU A 13 7.94 -4.18 -12.27
CA LEU A 13 9.13 -4.90 -12.74
C LEU A 13 8.79 -6.32 -13.20
N ASP A 14 7.78 -6.93 -12.59
CA ASP A 14 7.25 -8.25 -12.96
C ASP A 14 5.78 -8.11 -13.40
N SER A 15 5.33 -8.99 -14.31
CA SER A 15 3.95 -9.00 -14.83
C SER A 15 2.88 -9.27 -13.76
N ARG A 16 3.29 -9.82 -12.61
CA ARG A 16 2.42 -10.15 -11.46
C ARG A 16 2.48 -9.11 -10.34
N ASP A 17 3.37 -8.12 -10.44
CA ASP A 17 3.62 -7.11 -9.41
C ASP A 17 2.65 -5.91 -9.51
N CYS A 18 1.62 -5.97 -10.35
CA CYS A 18 0.69 -4.85 -10.58
C CYS A 18 0.03 -4.35 -9.28
N GLY A 19 -0.49 -5.25 -8.43
CA GLY A 19 -1.11 -4.88 -7.16
C GLY A 19 -0.13 -4.31 -6.12
N PRO A 20 0.98 -5.01 -5.78
CA PRO A 20 2.00 -4.48 -4.87
C PRO A 20 2.57 -3.14 -5.34
N THR A 21 2.75 -2.95 -6.66
CA THR A 21 3.22 -1.69 -7.23
C THR A 21 2.21 -0.56 -7.03
N CYS A 22 0.92 -0.82 -7.24
CA CYS A 22 -0.15 0.13 -6.93
C CYS A 22 -0.17 0.51 -5.45
N LEU A 23 -0.10 -0.46 -4.54
CA LEU A 23 -0.02 -0.21 -3.10
C LEU A 23 1.20 0.65 -2.75
N ARG A 24 2.35 0.40 -3.39
CA ARG A 24 3.57 1.19 -3.20
C ARG A 24 3.41 2.66 -3.61
N MET A 25 2.75 2.91 -4.74
CA MET A 25 2.46 4.27 -5.21
C MET A 25 1.56 5.01 -4.22
N ILE A 26 0.47 4.37 -3.79
CA ILE A 26 -0.46 4.97 -2.83
C ILE A 26 0.26 5.23 -1.50
N ALA A 27 0.96 4.23 -0.93
CA ALA A 27 1.74 4.41 0.30
C ALA A 27 2.70 5.61 0.21
N LYS A 28 3.43 5.71 -0.92
CA LYS A 28 4.40 6.78 -1.15
C LYS A 28 3.75 8.15 -1.28
N PHE A 29 2.55 8.22 -1.85
CA PHE A 29 1.78 9.46 -1.94
C PHE A 29 1.44 10.03 -0.56
N TYR A 30 1.12 9.13 0.39
CA TYR A 30 0.83 9.48 1.79
C TYR A 30 2.07 9.53 2.69
N GLY A 31 3.28 9.49 2.11
CA GLY A 31 4.53 9.63 2.83
C GLY A 31 5.09 8.34 3.45
N LYS A 32 4.42 7.20 3.28
CA LYS A 32 4.92 5.87 3.70
C LYS A 32 5.78 5.25 2.60
N THR A 33 6.95 4.71 2.91
CA THR A 33 7.82 4.08 1.90
C THR A 33 8.08 2.64 2.28
N PHE A 34 7.75 1.72 1.37
CA PHE A 34 7.96 0.28 1.54
C PHE A 34 8.85 -0.28 0.43
N SER A 35 9.61 -1.34 0.74
CA SER A 35 10.34 -2.10 -0.26
C SER A 35 9.38 -2.94 -1.10
N ARG A 36 9.82 -3.32 -2.30
CA ARG A 36 9.00 -4.15 -3.19
C ARG A 36 8.80 -5.52 -2.57
N GLU A 37 9.87 -6.10 -2.04
CA GLU A 37 9.92 -7.44 -1.47
C GLU A 37 8.96 -7.57 -0.29
N PHE A 38 8.92 -6.56 0.58
CA PHE A 38 7.97 -6.51 1.69
C PHE A 38 6.51 -6.49 1.21
N LEU A 39 6.20 -5.67 0.19
CA LEU A 39 4.83 -5.61 -0.36
C LEU A 39 4.45 -6.91 -1.09
N ARG A 40 5.41 -7.60 -1.71
CA ARG A 40 5.18 -8.91 -2.36
C ARG A 40 4.87 -9.98 -1.32
N GLU A 41 5.58 -9.98 -0.20
CA GLU A 41 5.36 -10.89 0.91
C GLU A 41 3.99 -10.64 1.55
N LYS A 42 3.64 -9.37 1.81
CA LYS A 42 2.35 -9.01 2.42
C LYS A 42 1.14 -9.19 1.50
N ALA A 43 1.31 -9.03 0.19
CA ALA A 43 0.23 -9.23 -0.77
C ALA A 43 0.02 -10.69 -1.16
N SER A 44 0.76 -11.62 -0.54
CA SER A 44 0.64 -13.06 -0.76
C SER A 44 0.59 -13.39 -2.26
N ILE A 45 1.58 -12.89 -3.02
CA ILE A 45 1.61 -13.09 -4.47
C ILE A 45 1.65 -14.59 -4.76
N THR A 46 0.61 -15.06 -5.43
CA THR A 46 0.51 -16.44 -5.88
C THR A 46 1.12 -16.58 -7.28
N THR A 47 1.24 -17.83 -7.75
CA THR A 47 1.74 -18.13 -9.09
C THR A 47 0.84 -17.59 -10.22
N THR A 48 -0.40 -17.22 -9.94
CA THR A 48 -1.33 -16.62 -10.92
C THR A 48 -1.39 -15.10 -10.84
N GLY A 49 -0.75 -14.49 -9.83
CA GLY A 49 -0.78 -13.05 -9.60
C GLY A 49 -1.25 -12.72 -8.19
N VAL A 50 -1.88 -11.55 -8.04
CA VAL A 50 -2.39 -11.07 -6.77
C VAL A 50 -3.92 -11.08 -6.78
N THR A 51 -4.53 -11.48 -5.68
CA THR A 51 -5.98 -11.46 -5.51
C THR A 51 -6.42 -10.18 -4.78
N MET A 52 -7.70 -9.79 -4.92
CA MET A 52 -8.23 -8.66 -4.17
C MET A 52 -8.14 -8.86 -2.65
N ALA A 53 -8.31 -10.10 -2.17
CA ALA A 53 -8.13 -10.44 -0.77
C ALA A 53 -6.68 -10.23 -0.30
N GLY A 54 -5.69 -10.68 -1.08
CA GLY A 54 -4.27 -10.48 -0.74
C GLY A 54 -3.86 -9.01 -0.76
N ILE A 55 -4.43 -8.21 -1.68
CA ILE A 55 -4.24 -6.75 -1.66
C ILE A 55 -4.84 -6.13 -0.39
N ALA A 56 -6.04 -6.56 0.02
CA ALA A 56 -6.70 -6.05 1.22
C ALA A 56 -5.89 -6.38 2.49
N GLU A 57 -5.40 -7.61 2.63
CA GLU A 57 -4.51 -8.01 3.72
C GLU A 57 -3.19 -7.23 3.70
N ALA A 58 -2.59 -7.02 2.53
CA ALA A 58 -1.40 -6.18 2.41
C ALA A 58 -1.66 -4.74 2.83
N ALA A 59 -2.80 -4.16 2.42
CA ALA A 59 -3.22 -2.83 2.80
C ALA A 59 -3.42 -2.71 4.33
N GLU A 60 -3.93 -3.76 4.98
CA GLU A 60 -4.02 -3.85 6.43
C GLU A 60 -2.66 -3.90 7.11
N ALA A 61 -1.77 -4.75 6.60
CA ALA A 61 -0.42 -4.90 7.13
C ALA A 61 0.43 -3.62 7.01
N ILE A 62 0.14 -2.74 6.04
CA ILE A 62 0.79 -1.44 5.88
C ILE A 62 0.02 -0.28 6.54
N GLU A 63 -1.00 -0.62 7.34
CA GLU A 63 -1.89 0.31 8.05
C GLU A 63 -2.49 1.36 7.10
N MET A 64 -2.98 0.88 5.96
CA MET A 64 -3.72 1.64 4.95
C MET A 64 -5.18 1.20 4.87
N ARG A 65 -5.68 0.41 5.83
CA ARG A 65 -7.09 0.02 5.94
C ARG A 65 -7.95 1.21 6.34
N GLY A 66 -8.34 1.98 5.33
CA GLY A 66 -9.00 3.27 5.48
C GLY A 66 -7.99 4.33 5.90
N PHE A 67 -8.05 5.49 5.27
CA PHE A 67 -7.57 6.72 5.88
C PHE A 67 -8.45 6.99 7.11
N ARG A 68 -8.26 6.21 8.19
CA ARG A 68 -8.59 6.67 9.51
C ARG A 68 -7.61 7.79 9.76
N ASP A 69 -8.09 8.99 9.50
CA ASP A 69 -7.48 10.21 9.98
C ASP A 69 -7.05 9.99 11.43
N THR A 70 -5.75 9.83 11.65
CA THR A 70 -5.20 9.74 13.01
C THR A 70 -5.33 11.07 13.75
N SER A 71 -5.86 12.13 13.10
CA SER A 71 -6.32 13.34 13.78
C SER A 71 -7.62 13.16 14.58
N LEU A 72 -8.33 12.02 14.49
CA LEU A 72 -9.52 11.76 15.32
C LEU A 72 -9.27 10.93 16.58
N ASN A 73 -8.06 10.40 16.80
CA ASN A 73 -7.68 9.79 18.09
C ASN A 73 -7.19 10.83 19.12
N GLY A 74 -7.76 12.04 19.08
CA GLY A 74 -7.48 13.14 20.01
C GLY A 74 -8.70 13.68 20.76
N LYS A 75 -9.91 13.13 20.58
CA LYS A 75 -11.10 13.44 21.40
C LYS A 75 -12.09 12.27 21.40
N LEU A 76 -11.85 11.27 22.23
CA LEU A 76 -12.94 10.58 22.92
C LEU A 76 -12.67 10.77 24.42
N SER A 77 -13.30 11.82 24.95
CA SER A 77 -13.63 11.95 26.39
C SER A 77 -14.62 10.88 26.79
#